data_AF-A0A8B8EUX3-F1
#
_entry.id   AF-A0A8B8EUX3-F1
#
_cell.length_a   1.000
_cell.length_b   1.000
_cell.length_c   1.000
_cell.angle_alpha   90.00
_cell.angle_beta   90.00
_cell.angle_gamma   90.00
#
_symmetry.space_group_name_H-M   'P 1'
#
loop_
_entity.id
_entity.type
_entity.pdbx_description
1 polymer ?
#
loop_
_entity_poly.entity_id
_entity_poly.type
_entity_poly.pdbx_seq_one_letter_code
_entity_poly.pdbx_strand_id
1 'polypeptide(L)'
;MASTEASIIEMALQMTSESVYLGLCLMMGTSQQVAIRSDVVAPEIAMIKVAAPNMAQNVKDRAIQAHGGAGLSDDFLLAAMFAWARVLRIADGPDEVHLRSISRLEYRKHNLAKL
;
A
#
# COMPACT_ATOMS: atom_id res chain seq x y z
N MET A 1 -29.25 -14.39 7.72
CA MET A 1 -28.62 -13.09 8.06
C MET A 1 -27.21 -13.26 8.64
N ALA A 2 -26.95 -14.26 9.49
CA ALA A 2 -25.58 -14.57 9.96
C ALA A 2 -24.59 -15.07 8.87
N SER A 3 -25.08 -15.52 7.71
CA SER A 3 -24.25 -16.01 6.60
C SER A 3 -23.63 -14.91 5.75
N THR A 4 -24.23 -13.71 5.71
CA THR A 4 -23.74 -12.58 4.92
C THR A 4 -22.62 -11.82 5.64
N GLU A 5 -22.71 -11.71 6.97
CA GLU A 5 -21.65 -11.11 7.79
C GLU A 5 -20.35 -11.93 7.72
N ALA A 6 -20.46 -13.26 7.75
CA ALA A 6 -19.31 -14.16 7.61
C ALA A 6 -18.63 -14.06 6.23
N SER A 7 -19.38 -13.89 5.14
CA SER A 7 -18.78 -13.77 3.80
C SER A 7 -18.09 -12.42 3.57
N ILE A 8 -18.55 -11.35 4.24
CA ILE A 8 -17.93 -10.02 4.16
C ILE A 8 -16.62 -9.99 4.95
N ILE A 9 -16.58 -10.65 6.12
CA ILE A 9 -15.36 -10.81 6.91
C ILE A 9 -14.32 -11.64 6.15
N GLU A 10 -14.71 -12.75 5.51
CA GLU A 10 -13.80 -13.52 4.65
C GLU A 10 -13.33 -12.71 3.43
N MET A 11 -14.19 -11.93 2.77
CA MET A 11 -13.78 -11.09 1.63
C MET A 11 -12.80 -9.99 2.05
N ALA A 12 -13.00 -9.38 3.23
CA ALA A 12 -12.07 -8.40 3.79
C ALA A 12 -10.74 -9.04 4.21
N LEU A 13 -10.77 -10.22 4.85
CA LEU A 13 -9.58 -11.00 5.21
C LEU A 13 -8.79 -11.46 3.96
N GLN A 14 -9.48 -11.94 2.91
CA GLN A 14 -8.87 -12.38 1.66
C GLN A 14 -8.27 -11.22 0.86
N MET A 15 -8.94 -10.06 0.82
CA MET A 15 -8.37 -8.86 0.19
C MET A 15 -7.19 -8.30 0.99
N THR A 16 -7.21 -8.39 2.33
CA THR A 16 -6.04 -8.02 3.14
C THR A 16 -4.90 -9.01 3.00
N SER A 17 -5.15 -10.31 2.85
CA SER A 17 -4.08 -11.31 2.76
C SER A 17 -3.28 -11.21 1.46
N GLU A 18 -3.91 -10.98 0.30
CA GLU A 18 -3.22 -10.78 -0.97
C GLU A 18 -2.46 -9.44 -1.01
N SER A 19 -3.05 -8.39 -0.43
CA SER A 19 -2.45 -7.06 -0.33
C SER A 19 -1.23 -7.03 0.60
N VAL A 20 -1.35 -7.69 1.76
CA VAL A 20 -0.26 -7.81 2.75
C VAL A 20 0.83 -8.74 2.22
N TYR A 21 0.50 -9.81 1.48
CA TYR A 21 1.51 -10.67 0.87
C TYR A 21 2.35 -9.93 -0.17
N LEU A 22 1.73 -9.12 -1.03
CA LEU A 22 2.49 -8.32 -2.01
C LEU A 22 3.37 -7.27 -1.30
N GLY A 23 2.82 -6.62 -0.27
CA GLY A 23 3.57 -5.66 0.56
C GLY A 23 4.71 -6.33 1.34
N LEU A 24 4.51 -7.52 1.88
CA LEU A 24 5.50 -8.29 2.63
C LEU A 24 6.57 -8.88 1.72
N CYS A 25 6.21 -9.41 0.54
CA CYS A 25 7.20 -9.89 -0.45
C CYS A 25 8.10 -8.76 -0.94
N LEU A 26 7.54 -7.57 -1.20
CA LEU A 26 8.34 -6.40 -1.55
C LEU A 26 9.19 -5.92 -0.36
N MET A 27 8.63 -5.85 0.86
CA MET A 27 9.37 -5.44 2.07
C MET A 27 10.48 -6.42 2.47
N MET A 28 10.28 -7.73 2.33
CA MET A 28 11.30 -8.76 2.56
C MET A 28 12.42 -8.63 1.53
N GLY A 29 12.07 -8.38 0.26
CA GLY A 29 13.01 -8.06 -0.80
C GLY A 29 13.84 -6.82 -0.46
N THR A 30 13.20 -5.70 -0.12
CA THR A 30 13.90 -4.46 0.22
C THR A 30 14.76 -4.62 1.48
N SER A 31 14.26 -5.29 2.52
CA SER A 31 14.98 -5.45 3.79
C SER A 31 16.25 -6.28 3.64
N GLN A 32 16.21 -7.37 2.85
CA GLN A 32 17.37 -8.19 2.54
C GLN A 32 18.44 -7.39 1.80
N GLN A 33 18.02 -6.48 0.92
CA GLN A 33 18.93 -5.67 0.13
C GLN A 33 19.48 -4.45 0.88
N VAL A 34 18.70 -3.84 1.81
CA VAL A 34 19.17 -2.74 2.69
C VAL A 34 20.40 -3.20 3.48
N ALA A 35 20.41 -4.46 3.93
CA ALA A 35 21.53 -5.04 4.67
C ALA A 35 22.80 -5.22 3.81
N ILE A 36 22.67 -5.31 2.48
CA ILE A 36 23.77 -5.63 1.57
C ILE A 36 24.30 -4.37 0.87
N ARG A 37 23.42 -3.46 0.42
CA ARG A 37 23.75 -2.23 -0.32
C ARG A 37 22.63 -1.19 -0.25
N SER A 38 22.85 -0.04 0.38
CA SER A 38 21.83 1.01 0.53
C SER A 38 21.55 1.81 -0.76
N ASP A 39 22.50 1.85 -1.69
CA ASP A 39 22.42 2.57 -2.98
C ASP A 39 21.45 1.92 -3.98
N VAL A 40 21.27 0.61 -3.91
CA VAL A 40 20.37 -0.15 -4.79
C VAL A 40 18.92 -0.11 -4.29
N VAL A 41 18.69 0.21 -3.02
CA VAL A 41 17.41 -0.07 -2.33
C VAL A 41 16.51 1.15 -2.20
N ALA A 42 17.08 2.36 -2.31
CA ALA A 42 16.32 3.60 -2.38
C ALA A 42 15.15 3.58 -3.39
N PRO A 43 15.27 3.05 -4.63
CA PRO A 43 14.13 2.93 -5.55
C PRO A 43 13.04 1.99 -5.05
N GLU A 44 13.41 0.85 -4.48
CA GLU A 44 12.44 -0.15 -4.05
C GLU A 44 11.62 0.32 -2.84
N ILE A 45 12.28 1.01 -1.90
CA ILE A 45 11.64 1.66 -0.76
C ILE A 45 10.66 2.74 -1.23
N ALA A 46 11.05 3.56 -2.21
CA ALA A 46 10.17 4.58 -2.78
C ALA A 46 8.94 3.95 -3.46
N MET A 47 9.11 2.82 -4.16
CA MET A 47 8.00 2.10 -4.81
C MET A 47 6.99 1.56 -3.79
N ILE A 48 7.45 0.88 -2.73
CA ILE A 48 6.54 0.33 -1.72
C ILE A 48 5.84 1.43 -0.92
N LYS A 49 6.52 2.56 -0.67
CA LYS A 49 5.94 3.71 0.02
C LYS A 49 4.79 4.35 -0.76
N VAL A 50 4.77 4.23 -2.09
CA VAL A 50 3.63 4.64 -2.92
C VAL A 50 2.57 3.53 -3.00
N ALA A 51 2.98 2.29 -3.25
CA ALA A 51 2.06 1.19 -3.52
C ALA A 51 1.23 0.80 -2.27
N ALA A 52 1.88 0.67 -1.11
CA ALA A 52 1.23 0.13 0.09
C ALA A 52 0.12 1.03 0.65
N PRO A 53 0.31 2.37 0.82
CA PRO A 53 -0.76 3.24 1.31
C PRO A 53 -1.94 3.34 0.34
N ASN A 54 -1.69 3.38 -0.98
CA ASN A 54 -2.74 3.41 -2.01
C ASN A 54 -3.61 2.15 -1.97
N MET A 55 -2.98 0.99 -1.89
CA MET A 55 -3.67 -0.30 -1.77
C MET A 55 -4.47 -0.39 -0.46
N ALA A 56 -3.86 -0.01 0.66
CA ALA A 56 -4.53 -0.01 1.96
C ALA A 56 -5.75 0.93 1.98
N GLN A 57 -5.65 2.09 1.33
CA GLN A 57 -6.77 3.03 1.22
C GLN A 57 -7.94 2.42 0.42
N ASN A 58 -7.65 1.77 -0.72
CA ASN A 58 -8.66 1.12 -1.57
C ASN A 58 -9.38 -0.05 -0.86
N VAL A 59 -8.64 -0.88 -0.12
CA VAL A 59 -9.24 -2.01 0.62
C VAL A 59 -10.20 -1.50 1.69
N LYS A 60 -9.78 -0.46 2.43
CA LYS A 60 -10.58 0.14 3.50
C LYS A 60 -11.82 0.83 2.96
N ASP A 61 -11.71 1.51 1.82
CA ASP A 61 -12.87 2.11 1.14
C ASP A 61 -13.92 1.06 0.76
N ARG A 62 -13.48 -0.07 0.18
CA ARG A 62 -14.36 -1.20 -0.14
C ARG A 62 -15.00 -1.82 1.10
N ALA A 63 -14.26 -1.89 2.22
CA ALA A 63 -14.79 -2.35 3.49
C ALA A 63 -15.87 -1.39 4.05
N ILE A 64 -15.64 -0.07 3.99
CA ILE A 64 -16.64 0.95 4.36
C ILE A 64 -17.90 0.77 3.52
N GLN A 65 -17.74 0.67 2.20
CA GLN A 65 -18.86 0.50 1.27
C GLN A 65 -19.69 -0.77 1.55
N ALA A 66 -19.04 -1.86 1.94
CA ALA A 66 -19.71 -3.12 2.30
C ALA A 66 -20.55 -3.00 3.60
N HIS A 67 -20.13 -2.15 4.54
CA HIS A 67 -20.85 -1.88 5.79
C HIS A 67 -21.90 -0.76 5.66
N GLY A 68 -22.02 -0.14 4.48
CA GLY A 68 -22.94 0.97 4.25
C GLY A 68 -22.67 2.14 5.20
N GLY A 69 -23.72 2.80 5.69
CA GLY A 69 -23.59 3.94 6.61
C GLY A 69 -22.89 3.59 7.93
N ALA A 70 -22.97 2.33 8.37
CA ALA A 70 -22.30 1.87 9.59
C ALA A 70 -20.76 1.88 9.42
N GLY A 71 -20.25 1.70 8.20
CA GLY A 71 -18.81 1.75 7.93
C GLY A 71 -18.18 3.13 8.16
N LEU A 72 -18.99 4.19 8.27
CA LEU A 72 -18.58 5.55 8.60
C LEU A 72 -18.81 5.91 10.07
N SER A 73 -19.46 5.04 10.84
CA SER A 73 -19.73 5.25 12.26
C SER A 73 -18.55 4.84 13.14
N ASP A 74 -18.59 5.22 14.42
CA ASP A 74 -17.61 4.79 15.42
C ASP A 74 -17.79 3.33 15.86
N ASP A 75 -18.83 2.64 15.40
CA ASP A 75 -19.05 1.22 15.66
C ASP A 75 -17.97 0.34 14.99
N PHE A 76 -17.33 0.86 13.94
CA PHE A 76 -16.25 0.21 13.23
C PHE A 76 -15.04 1.14 13.09
N LEU A 77 -13.82 0.62 13.26
CA LEU A 77 -12.58 1.41 13.09
C LEU A 77 -12.27 1.76 11.62
N LEU A 78 -13.15 1.44 10.68
CA LEU A 78 -12.92 1.53 9.24
C LEU A 78 -12.66 2.97 8.77
N ALA A 79 -13.45 3.93 9.25
CA ALA A 79 -13.28 5.35 8.90
C ALA A 79 -11.93 5.91 9.37
N ALA A 80 -11.55 5.61 10.63
CA ALA A 80 -10.25 6.00 11.18
C ALA A 80 -9.08 5.34 10.42
N MET A 81 -9.22 4.05 10.08
CA MET A 81 -8.21 3.34 9.31
C MET A 81 -8.05 3.92 7.90
N PHE A 82 -9.13 4.33 7.23
CA PHE A 82 -9.08 4.98 5.92
C PHE A 82 -8.36 6.32 6.00
N ALA A 83 -8.68 7.15 7.00
CA ALA A 83 -7.99 8.40 7.25
C ALA A 83 -6.49 8.20 7.46
N TRP A 84 -6.09 7.22 8.26
CA TRP A 84 -4.68 6.88 8.46
C TRP A 84 -3.98 6.42 7.18
N ALA A 85 -4.64 5.63 6.32
CA ALA A 85 -4.08 5.26 5.03
C ALA A 85 -3.82 6.50 4.16
N ARG A 86 -4.74 7.48 4.19
CA ARG A 86 -4.60 8.74 3.46
C ARG A 86 -3.46 9.60 4.00
N VAL A 87 -3.23 9.60 5.32
CA VAL A 87 -2.11 10.29 5.96
C VAL A 87 -0.77 9.70 5.52
N LEU A 88 -0.67 8.37 5.39
CA LEU A 88 0.57 7.70 4.98
C LEU A 88 1.04 8.04 3.55
N ARG A 89 0.14 8.56 2.70
CA ARG A 89 0.44 9.09 1.36
C ARG A 89 1.06 10.49 1.37
N ILE A 90 1.11 11.12 2.54
CA ILE A 90 1.71 12.45 2.75
C ILE A 90 2.91 12.33 3.68
N ALA A 91 2.79 11.51 4.73
CA ALA A 91 3.84 11.24 5.69
C ALA A 91 5.09 10.62 5.03
N ASP A 92 6.29 11.02 5.46
CA ASP A 92 7.60 10.65 4.90
C ASP A 92 7.81 11.03 3.41
N GLY A 93 7.03 11.97 2.90
CA GLY A 93 7.12 12.44 1.52
C GLY A 93 5.87 12.05 0.72
N PRO A 94 5.22 13.01 0.06
CA PRO A 94 4.08 12.73 -0.80
C PRO A 94 4.40 11.73 -1.91
N ASP A 95 3.38 10.99 -2.36
CA ASP A 95 3.50 10.01 -3.44
C ASP A 95 4.25 10.59 -4.67
N GLU A 96 4.02 11.85 -5.01
CA GLU A 96 4.63 12.54 -6.15
C GLU A 96 6.15 12.69 -6.00
N VAL A 97 6.65 12.86 -4.78
CA VAL A 97 8.10 12.97 -4.49
C VAL A 97 8.78 11.62 -4.71
N HIS A 98 8.13 10.55 -4.28
CA HIS A 98 8.61 9.18 -4.48
C HIS A 98 8.53 8.78 -5.96
N LEU A 99 7.42 9.05 -6.65
CA LEU A 99 7.26 8.82 -8.09
C LEU A 99 8.27 9.59 -8.94
N ARG A 100 8.59 10.84 -8.57
CA ARG A 100 9.64 11.62 -9.22
C ARG A 100 11.03 10.98 -9.06
N SER A 101 11.30 10.42 -7.89
CA SER A 101 12.56 9.74 -7.60
C SER A 101 12.67 8.43 -8.40
N ILE A 102 11.60 7.64 -8.43
CA ILE A 102 11.49 6.40 -9.23
C ILE A 102 11.67 6.69 -10.72
N SER A 103 10.94 7.68 -11.26
CA SER A 103 11.02 8.02 -12.69
C SER A 103 12.42 8.46 -13.13
N ARG A 104 13.15 9.22 -12.32
CA ARG A 104 14.57 9.57 -12.62
C ARG A 104 15.47 8.35 -12.67
N LEU A 105 15.23 7.36 -11.82
CA LEU A 105 16.03 6.13 -11.77
C LEU A 105 15.72 5.23 -12.97
N GLU A 106 14.45 4.99 -13.26
CA GLU A 106 14.02 4.19 -14.42
C GLU A 106 14.47 4.83 -15.73
N TYR A 107 14.36 6.16 -15.86
CA TYR A 107 14.86 6.87 -17.04
C TYR A 107 16.36 6.67 -17.28
N ARG A 108 17.17 6.67 -16.21
CA ARG A 108 18.62 6.39 -16.31
C ARG A 108 18.89 4.95 -16.73
N LYS A 109 18.21 3.97 -16.13
CA LYS A 109 18.35 2.55 -16.49
C LYS A 109 18.06 2.32 -17.99
N HIS A 110 16.96 2.87 -18.49
CA HIS A 110 16.56 2.70 -19.88
C HIS A 110 17.44 3.47 -20.89
N ASN A 111 18.00 4.62 -20.52
CA ASN A 111 18.95 5.33 -21.39
C ASN A 111 20.33 4.67 -21.43
N LEU A 112 20.80 4.08 -20.33
CA LEU A 112 22.05 3.32 -20.31
C LEU A 112 21.96 2.05 -21.17
N ALA A 113 20.77 1.44 -21.29
CA ALA A 113 20.54 0.26 -22.13
C ALA A 113 20.47 0.57 -23.65
N LYS A 114 20.52 1.84 -24.05
CA LYS A 114 20.53 2.27 -25.46
C LYS A 114 21.93 2.58 -26.01
N LEU A 115 22.97 2.45 -25.18
CA LEU A 115 24.39 2.60 -25.53
C LEU A 115 25.05 1.22 -25.58
#